data_AF-A0A3N5V0B2-F1
#
_entry.id   AF-A0A3N5V0B2-F1
#
_cell.length_a   1.000
_cell.length_b   1.000
_cell.length_c   1.000
_cell.angle_alpha   90.00
_cell.angle_beta   90.00
_cell.angle_gamma   90.00
#
_symmetry.space_group_name_H-M   'P 1'
#
loop_
_entity.id
_entity.type
_entity.pdbx_description
1 polymer ?
#
loop_
_entity_poly.entity_id
_entity_poly.type
_entity_poly.pdbx_seq_one_letter_code
_entity_poly.pdbx_strand_id
1 'polypeptide(L)'
;MGEITKKHTNKKTKGSFRTAALALGISIIADALDYLAAPLFSIPIIGDVFDVITTGLLYSITKSKVSVIMNLTEFIPFVGDFLPVYTVSTLIWIMREYEYESFFKKLLALISNKR
;
A
#
# COMPACT_ATOMS: atom_id res chain seq x y z
N MET A 1 -5.42 -25.06 39.94
CA MET A 1 -5.14 -23.66 39.57
C MET A 1 -4.81 -23.62 38.09
N GLY A 2 -5.75 -23.18 37.25
CA GLY A 2 -5.52 -23.05 35.81
C GLY A 2 -5.11 -21.62 35.50
N GLU A 3 -3.87 -21.43 35.04
CA GLU A 3 -3.44 -20.14 34.49
C GLU A 3 -4.07 -19.93 33.13
N ILE A 4 -5.06 -19.03 33.06
CA ILE A 4 -5.62 -18.56 31.80
C ILE A 4 -4.63 -17.56 31.22
N THR A 5 -3.76 -18.03 30.34
CA THR A 5 -2.86 -17.19 29.54
C THR A 5 -3.69 -16.18 28.74
N LYS A 6 -3.73 -14.94 29.22
CA LYS A 6 -4.35 -13.82 28.50
C LYS A 6 -3.61 -13.63 27.18
N LYS A 7 -4.21 -14.09 26.08
CA LYS A 7 -3.80 -13.70 24.72
C LYS A 7 -3.87 -12.18 24.65
N HIS A 8 -2.71 -11.52 24.68
CA HIS A 8 -2.57 -10.12 24.29
C HIS A 8 -2.96 -10.01 22.82
N THR A 9 -4.25 -9.81 22.55
CA THR A 9 -4.71 -9.35 21.25
C THR A 9 -4.20 -7.93 21.10
N ASN A 10 -3.06 -7.80 20.42
CA ASN A 10 -2.51 -6.53 19.98
C ASN A 10 -3.59 -5.85 19.13
N LYS A 11 -4.35 -4.95 19.78
CA LYS A 11 -5.46 -4.21 19.18
C LYS A 11 -4.81 -3.18 18.25
N LYS A 12 -4.39 -3.64 17.06
CA LYS A 12 -3.94 -2.74 15.99
C LYS A 12 -5.03 -1.71 15.80
N THR A 13 -4.65 -0.45 16.00
CA THR A 13 -5.52 0.70 15.78
C THR A 13 -5.90 0.68 14.30
N LYS A 14 -7.10 0.16 13.99
CA LYS A 14 -7.67 0.24 12.64
C LYS A 14 -7.62 1.70 12.22
N GLY A 15 -6.89 1.98 11.13
CA GLY A 15 -6.79 3.33 10.59
C GLY A 15 -8.17 3.88 10.22
N SER A 16 -8.21 5.13 9.76
CA SER A 16 -9.42 5.65 9.13
C SER A 16 -9.56 5.13 7.70
N PHE A 17 -10.78 4.92 7.24
CA PHE A 17 -11.07 4.66 5.82
C PHE A 17 -10.42 5.72 4.90
N ARG A 18 -10.37 6.98 5.35
CA ARG A 18 -9.69 8.07 4.61
C ARG A 18 -8.20 7.78 4.43
N THR A 19 -7.54 7.26 5.46
CA THR A 19 -6.12 6.86 5.43
C THR A 19 -5.90 5.74 4.41
N ALA A 20 -6.80 4.76 4.37
CA ALA A 20 -6.74 3.67 3.39
C ALA A 20 -6.97 4.15 1.95
N ALA A 21 -7.95 5.03 1.73
CA ALA A 21 -8.18 5.64 0.42
C ALA A 21 -6.99 6.50 -0.05
N LEU A 22 -6.36 7.27 0.85
CA LEU A 22 -5.16 8.05 0.54
C LEU A 22 -3.98 7.15 0.18
N ALA A 23 -3.74 6.09 0.96
CA ALA A 23 -2.68 5.12 0.66
C ALA A 23 -2.86 4.51 -0.73
N LEU A 24 -4.08 4.09 -1.08
CA LEU A 24 -4.37 3.56 -2.43
C LEU A 24 -4.21 4.61 -3.53
N GLY A 25 -4.64 5.84 -3.29
CA GLY A 25 -4.46 6.91 -4.26
C GLY A 25 -2.98 7.15 -4.57
N ILE A 26 -2.16 7.23 -3.52
CA ILE A 26 -0.70 7.39 -3.64
C ILE A 26 -0.10 6.19 -4.38
N SER A 27 -0.47 4.96 -4.02
CA SER A 27 0.09 3.77 -4.63
C SER A 27 -0.24 3.63 -6.11
N ILE A 28 -1.49 3.93 -6.51
CA ILE A 28 -1.90 3.88 -7.92
C ILE A 28 -1.16 4.94 -8.74
N ILE A 29 -0.99 6.14 -8.19
CA ILE A 29 -0.24 7.21 -8.87
C ILE A 29 1.24 6.81 -9.01
N ALA A 30 1.84 6.21 -7.98
CA ALA A 30 3.23 5.77 -8.03
C ALA A 30 3.45 4.72 -9.13
N ASP A 31 2.69 3.61 -9.12
CA ASP A 31 2.81 2.57 -10.15
C ASP A 31 2.56 3.13 -11.58
N ALA A 32 1.61 4.05 -11.72
CA ALA A 32 1.35 4.70 -13.01
C ALA A 32 2.51 5.59 -13.46
N LEU A 33 3.17 6.30 -12.54
CA LEU A 33 4.36 7.09 -12.83
C LEU A 33 5.52 6.18 -13.23
N ASP A 34 5.72 5.04 -12.57
CA ASP A 34 6.77 4.08 -12.91
C ASP A 34 6.57 3.51 -14.32
N TYR A 35 5.36 3.14 -14.70
CA TYR A 35 5.08 2.68 -16.08
C TYR A 35 5.24 3.77 -17.14
N LEU A 36 4.96 5.03 -16.80
CA LEU A 36 5.16 6.16 -17.72
C LEU A 36 6.63 6.58 -17.81
N ALA A 37 7.38 6.39 -16.72
CA ALA A 37 8.79 6.72 -16.62
C ALA A 37 9.69 5.61 -17.18
N ALA A 38 9.29 4.34 -17.12
CA ALA A 38 10.08 3.21 -17.61
C ALA A 38 10.56 3.37 -19.09
N PRO A 39 9.76 3.92 -20.03
CA PRO A 39 10.22 4.19 -21.40
C PRO A 39 11.05 5.47 -21.56
N LEU A 40 10.91 6.45 -20.66
CA LEU A 40 11.49 7.79 -20.78
C LEU A 40 12.76 7.99 -19.94
N PHE A 41 12.90 7.24 -18.85
CA PHE A 41 13.92 7.40 -17.83
C PHE A 41 14.44 6.03 -17.37
N SER A 42 15.18 5.34 -18.23
CA SER A 42 15.92 4.10 -17.90
C SER A 42 17.14 4.37 -17.01
N ILE A 43 17.08 5.39 -16.15
CA ILE A 43 18.17 5.81 -15.26
C ILE A 43 17.91 5.17 -13.90
N PRO A 44 18.63 4.08 -13.53
CA PRO A 44 18.32 3.29 -12.34
C PRO A 44 18.34 4.13 -11.05
N ILE A 45 19.26 5.10 -10.99
CA ILE A 45 19.44 5.97 -9.81
C ILE A 45 18.21 6.84 -9.52
N ILE A 46 17.49 7.31 -10.55
CA ILE A 46 16.33 8.19 -10.35
C ILE A 46 15.11 7.37 -9.90
N GLY A 47 14.93 6.19 -10.48
CA GLY A 47 13.91 5.22 -10.05
C GLY A 47 14.10 4.83 -8.59
N ASP A 48 15.30 4.38 -8.21
CA ASP A 48 15.60 3.95 -6.84
C ASP A 48 15.31 5.03 -5.78
N VAL A 49 15.59 6.30 -6.09
CA VAL A 49 15.29 7.41 -5.17
C VAL A 49 13.78 7.62 -5.03
N PHE A 50 13.05 7.56 -6.14
CA PHE A 50 11.58 7.64 -6.11
C PHE A 50 11.00 6.49 -5.31
N ASP A 51 11.52 5.28 -5.47
CA ASP A 51 11.06 4.09 -4.74
C ASP A 51 11.25 4.18 -3.24
N VAL A 52 12.40 4.70 -2.79
CA VAL A 52 12.66 4.96 -1.38
C VAL A 52 11.67 5.98 -0.82
N ILE A 53 11.37 7.06 -1.56
CA ILE A 53 10.43 8.11 -1.14
C ILE A 53 9.02 7.53 -1.04
N THR A 54 8.55 6.83 -2.07
CA THR A 54 7.22 6.23 -2.14
C THR A 54 7.03 5.18 -1.05
N THR A 55 8.01 4.29 -0.87
CA THR A 55 8.00 3.29 0.20
C THR A 55 7.99 3.93 1.58
N GLY A 56 8.78 4.98 1.80
CA GLY A 56 8.80 5.73 3.06
C GLY A 56 7.45 6.40 3.36
N LEU A 57 6.83 7.02 2.36
CA LEU A 57 5.52 7.66 2.48
C LEU A 57 4.43 6.64 2.80
N LEU A 58 4.36 5.53 2.05
CA LEU A 58 3.41 4.45 2.29
C LEU A 58 3.64 3.80 3.66
N TYR A 59 4.88 3.62 4.10
CA TYR A 59 5.16 3.13 5.46
C TYR A 59 4.69 4.11 6.52
N SER A 60 4.87 5.42 6.30
CA SER A 60 4.41 6.43 7.25
C SER A 60 2.89 6.37 7.47
N ILE A 61 2.14 6.09 6.41
CA ILE A 61 0.67 5.99 6.41
C ILE A 61 0.18 4.63 6.94
N THR A 62 0.71 3.54 6.40
CA THR A 62 0.22 2.17 6.68
C THR A 62 0.81 1.58 7.96
N LYS A 63 1.98 2.07 8.41
CA LYS A 63 2.82 1.50 9.47
C LYS A 63 3.05 -0.01 9.30
N SER A 64 2.98 -0.52 8.07
CA SER A 64 2.97 -1.94 7.75
C SER A 64 4.34 -2.41 7.30
N LYS A 65 5.02 -3.17 8.16
CA LYS A 65 6.30 -3.82 7.81
C LYS A 65 6.18 -4.78 6.62
N VAL A 66 5.03 -5.46 6.50
CA VAL A 66 4.76 -6.38 5.38
C VAL A 66 4.65 -5.62 4.06
N SER A 67 4.02 -4.44 4.07
CA SER A 67 3.92 -3.59 2.86
C SER A 67 5.27 -3.03 2.46
N VAL A 68 6.12 -2.68 3.43
CA VAL A 68 7.51 -2.30 3.13
C VAL A 68 8.25 -3.44 2.45
N ILE A 69 8.21 -4.65 3.01
CA ILE A 69 8.89 -5.82 2.42
C ILE A 69 8.39 -6.08 0.99
N MET A 70 7.09 -5.95 0.75
CA MET A 70 6.54 -6.08 -0.60
C MET A 70 7.03 -4.95 -1.52
N ASN A 71 6.99 -3.69 -1.08
CA ASN A 71 7.48 -2.56 -1.89
C ASN A 71 8.98 -2.67 -2.22
N LEU A 72 9.77 -3.33 -1.38
CA LEU A 72 11.19 -3.56 -1.68
C LEU A 72 11.40 -4.42 -2.94
N THR A 73 10.37 -5.08 -3.47
CA THR A 73 10.50 -5.79 -4.75
C THR A 73 10.63 -4.85 -5.95
N GLU A 74 10.34 -3.56 -5.80
CA GLU A 74 10.59 -2.54 -6.84
C GLU A 74 12.08 -2.41 -7.16
N PHE A 75 12.95 -2.59 -6.17
CA PHE A 75 14.41 -2.60 -6.38
C PHE A 75 14.91 -3.83 -7.14
N ILE A 76 14.03 -4.78 -7.48
CA ILE A 76 14.39 -5.92 -8.33
C ILE A 76 14.17 -5.49 -9.78
N PRO A 77 15.25 -5.36 -10.58
CA PRO A 77 15.12 -4.97 -11.98
C PRO A 77 14.21 -5.96 -12.72
N PHE A 78 13.39 -5.46 -13.65
CA PHE A 78 12.38 -6.22 -14.38
C PHE A 78 11.18 -6.74 -13.57
N VAL A 79 11.14 -6.67 -12.24
CA VAL A 79 9.95 -7.10 -11.47
C VAL A 79 9.09 -5.90 -11.11
N GLY A 80 9.73 -4.84 -10.63
CA GLY A 80 9.07 -3.55 -10.36
C GLY A 80 8.47 -2.92 -11.63
N ASP A 81 9.25 -2.90 -12.71
CA ASP A 81 8.87 -2.25 -13.97
C ASP A 81 7.59 -2.79 -14.65
N PHE A 82 7.12 -3.99 -14.29
CA PHE A 82 5.98 -4.65 -14.95
C PHE A 82 4.82 -4.99 -14.02
N LEU A 83 4.96 -4.77 -12.70
CA LEU A 83 3.92 -5.07 -11.74
C LEU A 83 3.61 -3.83 -10.90
N PRO A 84 2.33 -3.55 -10.61
CA PRO A 84 1.96 -2.40 -9.78
C PRO A 84 2.18 -2.76 -8.30
N VAL A 85 3.44 -2.89 -7.87
CA VAL A 85 3.82 -3.45 -6.56
C VAL A 85 3.24 -2.60 -5.44
N TYR A 86 3.30 -1.28 -5.56
CA TYR A 86 2.77 -0.38 -4.54
C TYR A 86 1.27 -0.57 -4.35
N THR A 87 0.51 -0.71 -5.43
CA THR A 87 -0.95 -0.90 -5.37
C THR A 87 -1.31 -2.26 -4.81
N VAL A 88 -0.62 -3.32 -5.23
CA VAL A 88 -0.86 -4.67 -4.71
C VAL A 88 -0.54 -4.74 -3.22
N SER A 89 0.61 -4.19 -2.80
CA SER A 89 1.03 -4.21 -1.39
C SER A 89 0.07 -3.42 -0.49
N THR A 90 -0.48 -2.32 -1.02
CA THR A 90 -1.43 -1.45 -0.33
C THR A 90 -2.81 -2.10 -0.26
N LEU A 91 -3.27 -2.77 -1.32
CA LEU A 91 -4.49 -3.57 -1.30
C LEU A 91 -4.41 -4.71 -0.27
N ILE A 92 -3.31 -5.46 -0.24
CA ILE A 92 -3.10 -6.54 0.75
C ILE A 92 -3.14 -5.96 2.18
N TRP A 93 -2.54 -4.79 2.39
CA TRP A 93 -2.61 -4.12 3.68
C TRP A 93 -4.04 -3.73 4.06
N ILE A 94 -4.78 -3.13 3.12
CA ILE A 94 -6.17 -2.73 3.34
C ILE A 94 -7.02 -3.94 3.65
N MET A 95 -6.90 -5.02 2.88
CA MET A 95 -7.64 -6.26 3.13
C MET A 95 -7.39 -6.84 4.52
N ARG A 96 -6.15 -6.69 5.01
CA ARG A 96 -5.77 -7.12 6.37
C ARG A 96 -6.37 -6.23 7.46
N GLU A 97 -6.56 -4.93 7.18
CA GLU A 97 -7.00 -3.94 8.16
C GLU A 97 -8.52 -3.71 8.16
N TYR A 98 -9.12 -3.79 6.98
CA TYR A 98 -10.55 -3.64 6.68
C TYR A 98 -10.95 -4.82 5.80
N GLU A 99 -11.81 -5.69 6.32
CA GLU A 99 -12.39 -6.78 5.54
C GLU A 99 -12.82 -6.28 4.15
N TYR A 100 -12.42 -7.01 3.10
CA TYR A 100 -12.52 -6.61 1.69
C TYR A 100 -13.86 -5.93 1.34
N GLU A 101 -14.96 -6.58 1.70
CA GLU A 101 -16.33 -6.11 1.49
C GLU A 101 -16.62 -4.73 2.09
N SER A 102 -16.11 -4.45 3.29
CA SER A 102 -16.35 -3.21 4.02
C SER A 102 -15.63 -2.02 3.37
N PHE A 103 -14.43 -2.26 2.86
CA PHE A 103 -13.66 -1.23 2.17
C PHE A 103 -14.26 -0.88 0.81
N PHE A 104 -14.53 -1.89 -0.03
CA PHE A 104 -15.08 -1.67 -1.38
C PHE A 104 -16.47 -1.03 -1.35
N LYS A 105 -17.35 -1.43 -0.42
CA LYS A 105 -18.66 -0.78 -0.26
C LYS A 105 -18.53 0.70 0.09
N LYS A 106 -17.61 1.08 0.97
CA LYS A 106 -17.36 2.48 1.34
C LYS A 106 -16.74 3.28 0.20
N LEU A 107 -15.83 2.67 -0.55
CA LEU A 107 -15.23 3.29 -1.73
C LEU A 107 -16.27 3.54 -2.83
N LEU A 108 -17.09 2.53 -3.13
CA LEU A 108 -18.20 2.64 -4.09
C LEU A 108 -19.24 3.67 -3.63
N ALA A 109 -19.57 3.70 -2.34
CA ALA A 109 -20.49 4.70 -1.81
C ALA A 109 -19.94 6.13 -1.99
N LEU A 110 -18.63 6.36 -1.84
CA LEU A 110 -18.02 7.67 -2.08
C LEU A 110 -18.03 8.09 -3.56
N ILE A 111 -17.82 7.15 -4.46
CA ILE A 111 -17.86 7.42 -5.91
C ILE A 111 -19.32 7.62 -6.38
N SER A 112 -20.25 6.83 -5.83
CA SER A 112 -21.68 6.87 -6.16
C SER A 112 -22.38 8.11 -5.62
N ASN A 113 -22.06 8.54 -4.39
CA ASN A 113 -22.68 9.68 -3.72
C ASN A 113 -22.24 11.06 -4.27
N LYS A 114 -21.49 11.09 -5.38
CA LYS A 114 -21.05 12.31 -6.06
C LYS A 114 -21.81 12.57 -7.37
N ARG A 115 -22.94 11.89 -7.60
CA ARG A 115 -23.85 12.14 -8.72
C ARG A 115 -25.16 12.75 -8.24
#